data_AF-A0A9R1BPI1-F1
#
_entry.id   AF-A0A9R1BPI1-F1
#
_cell.length_a   1.000
_cell.length_b   1.000
_cell.length_c   1.000
_cell.angle_alpha   90.00
_cell.angle_beta   90.00
_cell.angle_gamma   90.00
#
_symmetry.space_group_name_H-M   'P 1'
#
loop_
_entity.id
_entity.type
_entity.pdbx_description
1 polymer ?
#
loop_
_entity_poly.entity_id
_entity_poly.type
_entity_poly.pdbx_seq_one_letter_code
_entity_poly.pdbx_strand_id
1 'polypeptide(L)'
;MQLNAPIRGIAPLRAAVRKIQTSSEQLTPLHAEYLMLCLLAKQYKAGLSVLEDDIFEVDQPKDLFLYCYYGSVLSLLNGLAMIYIGLKKFRKALELLHNAVTAPMSSLNAITVEAYKKYVLVSLIQSGQVPSFPKYTSSTAQRNLKNHTQIYVDLSTCYGTGSYSDLETFIQSNAEAFQTDNNFGLVKQVLSSMYKRNIQRLTQTYLTLSLEDIASSVQLNTPKEAEMHVLRMIEDGEIHATINQKDGMVSFNEDPEQYKSSEMVEHIDSSIQRLMALSKKLTSIDQNISCDHAFLMKVNVKNGVDTWEAHFDKLSIKERSKFDEETLYNLEGIKQTKEYSKKLDGSRNEYIVVTILVAAKGALKFPKITRPADLEAVVEKLNSIPAREIQGVHVLWAPQDENGILSEEKLLADCPNLKPHNDY
;
A
#
# COMPACT_ATOMS: atom_id res chain seq x y z
N MET A 1 -4.93 -1.99 39.98
CA MET A 1 -6.04 -1.05 39.72
C MET A 1 -6.33 -1.09 38.22
N GLN A 2 -7.27 -1.93 37.77
CA GLN A 2 -7.65 -1.97 36.35
C GLN A 2 -8.45 -0.70 36.03
N LEU A 3 -7.82 0.23 35.31
CA LEU A 3 -8.49 1.43 34.82
C LEU A 3 -9.44 1.00 33.69
N ASN A 4 -10.71 0.72 34.01
CA ASN A 4 -11.80 0.46 33.05
C ASN A 4 -12.22 1.70 32.23
N ALA A 5 -11.29 2.60 31.93
CA ALA A 5 -11.52 3.85 31.22
C ALA A 5 -10.59 3.96 30.00
N PRO A 6 -10.79 3.13 28.95
CA PRO A 6 -9.96 3.14 27.73
C PRO A 6 -9.92 4.53 27.07
N ILE A 7 -10.97 5.33 27.26
CA ILE A 7 -11.07 6.69 26.73
C ILE A 7 -9.90 7.61 27.13
N ARG A 8 -9.28 7.41 28.31
CA ARG A 8 -8.19 8.25 28.80
C ARG A 8 -6.89 8.08 28.00
N GLY A 9 -6.70 6.94 27.36
CA GLY A 9 -5.50 6.68 26.55
C GLY A 9 -5.57 7.28 25.14
N ILE A 10 -6.76 7.69 24.66
CA ILE A 10 -6.95 8.14 23.27
C ILE A 10 -6.09 9.38 22.97
N ALA A 11 -6.14 10.40 23.82
CA ALA A 11 -5.39 11.63 23.60
C ALA A 11 -3.86 11.42 23.65
N PRO A 12 -3.30 10.72 24.67
CA PRO A 12 -1.88 10.37 24.70
C PRO A 12 -1.42 9.53 23.51
N LEU A 13 -2.14 8.46 23.13
CA LEU A 13 -1.77 7.61 22.00
C LEU A 13 -1.84 8.35 20.67
N ARG A 14 -2.85 9.19 20.47
CA ARG A 14 -2.93 10.05 19.28
C ARG A 14 -1.73 10.99 19.18
N ALA A 15 -1.31 11.58 20.30
CA ALA A 15 -0.13 12.44 20.34
C ALA A 15 1.17 11.65 20.06
N ALA A 16 1.26 10.41 20.54
CA ALA A 16 2.39 9.53 20.27
C ALA A 16 2.48 9.13 18.79
N VAL A 17 1.36 8.68 18.19
CA VAL A 17 1.29 8.34 16.75
C VAL A 17 1.77 9.52 15.90
N ARG A 18 1.26 10.74 16.20
CA ARG A 18 1.63 11.96 15.46
C ARG A 18 3.10 12.37 15.59
N LYS A 19 3.76 11.98 16.69
CA LYS A 19 5.19 12.29 16.91
C LYS A 19 6.13 11.26 16.28
N ILE A 20 5.68 10.02 16.13
CA ILE A 20 6.50 8.92 15.63
C ILE A 20 6.43 8.83 14.10
N GLN A 21 5.29 9.16 13.51
CA GLN A 21 5.13 9.22 12.07
C GLN A 21 6.04 10.30 11.47
N THR A 22 6.85 9.95 10.46
CA THR A 22 7.68 10.92 9.72
C THR A 22 6.86 11.65 8.66
N SER A 23 5.79 11.03 8.17
CA SER A 23 4.81 11.59 7.24
C SER A 23 3.40 11.14 7.65
N SER A 24 2.35 11.84 7.22
CA SER A 24 0.96 11.39 7.46
C SER A 24 0.57 10.17 6.62
N GLU A 25 1.38 9.84 5.62
CA GLU A 25 1.20 8.68 4.74
C GLU A 25 1.84 7.39 5.29
N GLN A 26 2.50 7.47 6.45
CA GLN A 26 3.24 6.37 7.06
C GLN A 26 2.40 5.63 8.11
N LEU A 27 2.22 4.32 7.92
CA LEU A 27 1.61 3.46 8.93
C LEU A 27 2.66 2.94 9.92
N THR A 28 2.36 3.12 11.20
CA THR A 28 3.15 2.63 12.34
C THR A 28 2.36 1.61 13.17
N PRO A 29 3.01 0.65 13.88
CA PRO A 29 2.32 -0.33 14.70
C PRO A 29 1.39 0.26 15.78
N LEU A 30 1.70 1.46 16.29
CA LEU A 30 0.89 2.17 17.28
C LEU A 30 -0.50 2.55 16.77
N HIS A 31 -0.68 2.64 15.45
CA HIS A 31 -2.01 2.88 14.89
C HIS A 31 -2.97 1.73 15.25
N ALA A 32 -2.51 0.48 15.27
CA ALA A 32 -3.34 -0.67 15.63
C ALA A 32 -3.82 -0.57 17.08
N GLU A 33 -2.93 -0.23 18.01
CA GLU A 33 -3.27 -0.03 19.43
C GLU A 33 -4.22 1.16 19.63
N TYR A 34 -3.98 2.26 18.91
CA TYR A 34 -4.85 3.43 18.94
C TYR A 34 -6.27 3.11 18.47
N LEU A 35 -6.41 2.40 17.35
CA LEU A 35 -7.73 2.00 16.83
C LEU A 35 -8.44 1.02 17.77
N MET A 36 -7.72 0.06 18.35
CA MET A 36 -8.26 -0.85 19.35
C MET A 36 -8.81 -0.07 20.55
N LEU A 37 -8.09 0.94 21.02
CA LEU A 37 -8.54 1.79 22.11
C LEU A 37 -9.79 2.60 21.75
N CYS A 38 -9.85 3.14 20.53
CA CYS A 38 -11.01 3.87 20.03
C CYS A 38 -12.25 2.98 19.93
N LEU A 39 -12.08 1.72 19.52
CA LEU A 39 -13.15 0.72 19.47
C LEU A 39 -13.67 0.38 20.87
N LEU A 40 -12.78 0.10 21.81
CA LEU A 40 -13.15 -0.21 23.21
C LEU A 40 -13.87 0.97 23.87
N ALA A 41 -13.44 2.20 23.58
CA ALA A 41 -14.07 3.42 24.09
C ALA A 41 -15.32 3.85 23.29
N LYS A 42 -15.67 3.15 22.20
CA LYS A 42 -16.74 3.50 21.26
C LYS A 42 -16.62 4.92 20.70
N GLN A 43 -15.39 5.40 20.50
CA GLN A 43 -15.08 6.74 19.97
C GLN A 43 -14.61 6.66 18.51
N TYR A 44 -15.54 6.34 17.61
CA TYR A 44 -15.26 6.14 16.18
C TYR A 44 -14.72 7.38 15.47
N LYS A 45 -15.24 8.57 15.82
CA LYS A 45 -14.77 9.84 15.25
C LYS A 45 -13.30 10.11 15.54
N ALA A 46 -12.83 9.75 16.74
CA ALA A 46 -11.42 9.87 17.10
C ALA A 46 -10.55 8.89 16.29
N GLY A 47 -11.03 7.66 16.08
CA GLY A 47 -10.33 6.67 15.27
C GLY A 47 -10.11 7.10 13.82
N LEU A 48 -11.10 7.75 13.21
CA LEU A 48 -10.98 8.27 11.84
C LEU A 48 -9.98 9.41 11.69
N SER A 49 -9.84 10.28 12.71
CA SER A 49 -9.00 11.49 12.64
C SER A 49 -7.48 11.26 12.50
N VAL A 50 -7.03 10.01 12.56
CA VAL A 50 -5.62 9.62 12.42
C VAL A 50 -5.36 8.98 11.06
N LEU A 51 -6.41 8.68 10.28
CA LEU A 51 -6.35 7.97 9.00
C LEU A 51 -7.22 8.68 7.95
N GLU A 52 -7.19 10.02 7.98
CA GLU A 52 -7.88 10.86 6.98
C GLU A 52 -7.15 10.85 5.64
N ASP A 53 -5.82 10.66 5.65
CA ASP A 53 -4.96 10.58 4.48
C ASP A 53 -4.79 9.13 3.98
N ASP A 54 -4.59 8.97 2.68
CA ASP A 54 -4.27 7.68 2.06
C ASP A 54 -2.86 7.23 2.51
N ILE A 55 -2.73 6.02 3.05
CA ILE A 55 -1.44 5.45 3.51
C ILE A 55 -0.73 4.81 2.32
N PHE A 56 0.52 5.18 2.09
CA PHE A 56 1.37 4.61 1.04
C PHE A 56 2.65 3.97 1.57
N GLU A 57 3.09 4.37 2.77
CA GLU A 57 4.33 3.88 3.37
C GLU A 57 4.02 3.10 4.63
N VAL A 58 4.74 2.00 4.82
CA VAL A 58 4.57 1.17 6.00
C VAL A 58 5.96 1.01 6.62
N ASP A 59 6.10 1.37 7.89
CA ASP A 59 7.40 1.33 8.58
C ASP A 59 7.90 -0.12 8.67
N GLN A 60 8.87 -0.54 7.86
CA GLN A 60 9.32 -1.94 7.84
C GLN A 60 10.43 -2.17 8.87
N PRO A 61 10.18 -2.89 9.98
CA PRO A 61 11.25 -3.28 10.89
C PRO A 61 12.16 -4.33 10.22
N LYS A 62 13.48 -4.17 10.39
CA LYS A 62 14.49 -5.14 9.95
C LYS A 62 14.51 -6.35 10.91
N ASP A 63 14.03 -7.51 10.44
CA ASP A 63 14.00 -8.84 11.09
C ASP A 63 13.23 -9.01 12.43
N LEU A 64 12.90 -10.28 12.73
CA LEU A 64 12.11 -10.91 13.83
C LEU A 64 10.72 -10.32 14.14
N PHE A 65 10.54 -9.00 14.01
CA PHE A 65 9.29 -8.27 14.21
C PHE A 65 8.35 -8.32 13.02
N LEU A 66 8.78 -8.89 11.88
CA LEU A 66 7.98 -8.94 10.65
C LEU A 66 6.63 -9.68 10.86
N TYR A 67 6.60 -10.75 11.66
CA TYR A 67 5.35 -11.47 11.99
C TYR A 67 4.42 -10.64 12.90
N CYS A 68 4.96 -10.03 13.96
CA CYS A 68 4.22 -9.12 14.84
C CYS A 68 3.72 -7.90 14.07
N TYR A 69 4.48 -7.47 13.07
CA TYR A 69 4.17 -6.35 12.19
C TYR A 69 3.02 -6.68 11.24
N TYR A 70 3.07 -7.80 10.51
CA TYR A 70 1.93 -8.25 9.70
C TYR A 70 0.67 -8.46 10.58
N GLY A 71 0.84 -8.98 11.79
CA GLY A 71 -0.23 -9.04 12.79
C GLY A 71 -0.79 -7.66 13.16
N SER A 72 0.07 -6.65 13.34
CA SER A 72 -0.33 -5.27 13.66
C SER A 72 -1.04 -4.59 12.50
N VAL A 73 -0.59 -4.78 11.26
CA VAL A 73 -1.26 -4.25 10.05
C VAL A 73 -2.62 -4.91 9.86
N LEU A 74 -2.73 -6.23 10.05
CA LEU A 74 -4.02 -6.93 9.99
C LEU A 74 -4.97 -6.49 11.09
N SER A 75 -4.46 -6.33 12.32
CA SER A 75 -5.22 -5.81 13.46
C SER A 75 -5.73 -4.39 13.20
N LEU A 76 -4.89 -3.53 12.61
CA LEU A 76 -5.29 -2.20 12.17
C LEU A 76 -6.40 -2.26 11.12
N LEU A 77 -6.20 -2.98 10.01
CA LEU A 77 -7.17 -3.04 8.92
C LEU A 77 -8.52 -3.55 9.41
N ASN A 78 -8.52 -4.61 10.23
CA ASN A 78 -9.73 -5.13 10.85
C ASN A 78 -10.35 -4.12 11.85
N GLY A 79 -9.52 -3.45 12.66
CA GLY A 79 -9.95 -2.41 13.58
C GLY A 79 -10.64 -1.24 12.87
N LEU A 80 -10.03 -0.74 11.81
CA LEU A 80 -10.56 0.33 10.99
C LEU A 80 -11.84 -0.10 10.27
N ALA A 81 -11.88 -1.33 9.74
CA ALA A 81 -13.09 -1.90 9.17
C ALA A 81 -14.24 -1.92 10.18
N MET A 82 -14.00 -2.33 11.42
CA MET A 82 -15.04 -2.31 12.47
C MET A 82 -15.54 -0.90 12.78
N ILE A 83 -14.67 0.11 12.75
CA ILE A 83 -15.07 1.52 12.90
C ILE A 83 -15.99 1.93 11.74
N TYR A 84 -15.61 1.63 10.50
CA TYR A 84 -16.44 1.94 9.32
C TYR A 84 -17.77 1.17 9.31
N ILE A 85 -17.79 -0.09 9.76
CA ILE A 85 -19.01 -0.87 9.97
C ILE A 85 -19.91 -0.21 11.01
N GLY A 86 -19.35 0.22 12.15
CA GLY A 86 -20.10 0.93 13.20
C GLY A 86 -20.71 2.25 12.72
N LEU A 87 -20.07 2.89 11.73
CA LEU A 87 -20.55 4.10 11.08
C LEU A 87 -21.44 3.82 9.85
N LYS A 88 -21.79 2.55 9.57
CA LYS A 88 -22.55 2.09 8.38
C LYS A 88 -21.95 2.51 7.03
N LYS A 89 -20.64 2.78 6.99
CA LYS A 89 -19.89 3.08 5.76
C LYS A 89 -19.35 1.78 5.17
N PHE A 90 -20.26 0.91 4.73
CA PHE A 90 -19.93 -0.47 4.34
C PHE A 90 -18.97 -0.58 3.15
N ARG A 91 -19.03 0.35 2.18
CA ARG A 91 -18.13 0.36 1.02
C ARG A 91 -16.65 0.44 1.42
N LYS A 92 -16.28 1.42 2.26
CA LYS A 92 -14.91 1.54 2.78
C LYS A 92 -14.53 0.39 3.71
N ALA A 93 -15.48 -0.12 4.50
CA ALA A 93 -15.24 -1.29 5.34
C ALA A 93 -14.88 -2.53 4.50
N LEU A 94 -15.54 -2.73 3.36
CA LEU A 94 -15.24 -3.84 2.46
C LEU A 94 -13.86 -3.75 1.84
N GLU A 95 -13.44 -2.56 1.41
CA GLU A 95 -12.08 -2.35 0.88
C GLU A 95 -11.02 -2.76 1.92
N LEU A 96 -11.21 -2.39 3.18
CA LEU A 96 -10.29 -2.72 4.27
C LEU A 96 -10.29 -4.22 4.63
N LEU A 97 -11.48 -4.83 4.68
CA LEU A 97 -11.63 -6.26 4.94
C LEU A 97 -11.06 -7.09 3.78
N HIS A 98 -11.28 -6.65 2.54
CA HIS A 98 -10.69 -7.23 1.34
C HIS A 98 -9.16 -7.23 1.46
N ASN A 99 -8.56 -6.08 1.76
CA ASN A 99 -7.11 -5.96 1.95
C ASN A 99 -6.60 -6.89 3.07
N ALA A 100 -7.32 -7.00 4.19
CA ALA A 100 -6.96 -7.88 5.30
C ALA A 100 -7.03 -9.38 4.93
N VAL A 101 -7.98 -9.77 4.09
CA VAL A 101 -8.16 -11.17 3.66
C VAL A 101 -7.21 -11.55 2.54
N THR A 102 -6.88 -10.62 1.65
CA THR A 102 -5.94 -10.88 0.55
C THR A 102 -4.47 -10.73 0.92
N ALA A 103 -4.18 -10.25 2.14
CA ALA A 103 -2.83 -10.09 2.63
C ALA A 103 -2.02 -11.40 2.49
N PRO A 104 -0.76 -11.34 2.02
CA PRO A 104 0.09 -12.52 1.91
C PRO A 104 0.23 -13.22 3.26
N MET A 105 -0.01 -14.54 3.29
CA MET A 105 0.13 -15.35 4.48
C MET A 105 0.66 -16.75 4.16
N SER A 106 1.58 -17.23 4.99
CA SER A 106 2.07 -18.61 4.95
C SER A 106 1.23 -19.53 5.84
N SER A 107 0.73 -19.02 6.95
CA SER A 107 -0.15 -19.71 7.90
C SER A 107 -1.43 -18.93 8.15
N LEU A 108 -2.50 -19.64 8.51
CA LEU A 108 -3.78 -19.02 8.84
C LEU A 108 -3.72 -18.39 10.23
N ASN A 109 -4.30 -17.20 10.35
CA ASN A 109 -4.32 -16.36 11.53
C ASN A 109 -5.78 -16.05 11.94
N ALA A 110 -6.02 -16.01 13.25
CA ALA A 110 -7.37 -15.80 13.79
C ALA A 110 -7.97 -14.44 13.37
N ILE A 111 -7.15 -13.40 13.23
CA ILE A 111 -7.58 -12.06 12.80
C ILE A 111 -8.18 -12.11 11.40
N THR A 112 -7.55 -12.80 10.45
CA THR A 112 -8.07 -12.88 9.08
C THR A 112 -9.30 -13.77 8.99
N VAL A 113 -9.42 -14.81 9.83
CA VAL A 113 -10.67 -15.59 9.93
C VAL A 113 -11.82 -14.68 10.38
N GLU A 114 -11.62 -13.87 11.43
CA GLU A 114 -12.62 -12.91 11.91
C GLU A 114 -12.94 -11.81 10.89
N ALA A 115 -11.93 -11.32 10.17
CA ALA A 115 -12.11 -10.37 9.08
C ALA A 115 -12.93 -10.99 7.94
N TYR A 116 -12.69 -12.25 7.59
CA TYR A 116 -13.42 -12.93 6.51
C TYR A 116 -14.89 -13.18 6.87
N LYS A 117 -15.19 -13.55 8.12
CA LYS A 117 -16.59 -13.63 8.62
C LYS A 117 -17.32 -12.31 8.38
N LYS A 118 -16.70 -11.18 8.78
CA LYS A 118 -17.27 -9.84 8.58
C LYS A 118 -17.30 -9.43 7.10
N TYR A 119 -16.32 -9.82 6.31
CA TYR A 119 -16.27 -9.57 4.87
C TYR A 119 -17.49 -10.18 4.17
N VAL A 120 -17.82 -11.43 4.49
CA VAL A 120 -19.02 -12.10 3.97
C VAL A 120 -20.27 -11.32 4.34
N LEU A 121 -20.47 -11.02 5.63
CA LEU A 121 -21.68 -10.30 6.10
C LEU A 121 -21.83 -8.93 5.45
N VAL A 122 -20.76 -8.13 5.42
CA VAL A 122 -20.79 -6.78 4.85
C VAL A 122 -20.97 -6.84 3.33
N SER A 123 -20.43 -7.87 2.65
CA SER A 123 -20.61 -8.04 1.20
C SER A 123 -22.07 -8.37 0.86
N LEU A 124 -22.73 -9.16 1.70
CA LEU A 124 -24.17 -9.43 1.55
C LEU A 124 -25.01 -8.17 1.78
N ILE A 125 -24.67 -7.35 2.79
CA ILE A 125 -25.37 -6.08 3.06
C ILE A 125 -25.22 -5.08 1.92
N GLN A 126 -24.00 -4.90 1.41
CA GLN A 126 -23.69 -3.84 0.43
C GLN A 126 -23.96 -4.24 -1.02
N SER A 127 -23.61 -5.46 -1.42
CA SER A 127 -23.69 -5.92 -2.82
C SER A 127 -24.65 -7.08 -3.04
N GLY A 128 -25.16 -7.70 -1.97
CA GLY A 128 -26.02 -8.89 -2.06
C GLY A 128 -25.31 -10.16 -2.54
N GLN A 129 -23.98 -10.12 -2.68
CA GLN A 129 -23.15 -11.24 -3.11
C GLN A 129 -21.75 -11.10 -2.53
N VAL A 130 -21.07 -12.22 -2.32
CA VAL A 130 -19.67 -12.26 -1.87
C VAL A 130 -18.76 -12.36 -3.10
N PRO A 131 -17.85 -11.40 -3.34
CA PRO A 131 -16.90 -11.48 -4.44
C PRO A 131 -15.96 -12.68 -4.30
N SER A 132 -15.58 -13.26 -5.44
CA SER A 132 -14.55 -14.31 -5.46
C SER A 132 -13.17 -13.74 -5.13
N PHE A 133 -12.28 -14.58 -4.62
CA PHE A 133 -10.93 -14.16 -4.30
C PHE A 133 -10.16 -13.74 -5.56
N PRO A 134 -9.43 -12.62 -5.52
CA PRO A 134 -8.47 -12.28 -6.56
C PRO A 134 -7.40 -13.35 -6.73
N LYS A 135 -6.85 -13.47 -7.94
CA LYS A 135 -5.83 -14.46 -8.29
C LYS A 135 -4.56 -14.38 -7.43
N TYR A 136 -4.22 -13.20 -6.92
CA TYR A 136 -3.05 -12.98 -6.07
C TYR A 136 -3.25 -13.38 -4.60
N THR A 137 -4.47 -13.75 -4.21
CA THR A 137 -4.76 -14.20 -2.84
C THR A 137 -3.99 -15.48 -2.55
N SER A 138 -3.38 -15.59 -1.36
CA SER A 138 -2.60 -16.77 -0.99
C SER A 138 -3.43 -18.06 -1.06
N SER A 139 -2.80 -19.16 -1.49
CA SER A 139 -3.44 -20.48 -1.56
C SER A 139 -3.89 -20.96 -0.17
N THR A 140 -3.13 -20.62 0.87
CA THR A 140 -3.50 -20.86 2.28
C THR A 140 -4.83 -20.20 2.64
N ALA A 141 -5.02 -18.92 2.29
CA ALA A 141 -6.27 -18.22 2.54
C ALA A 141 -7.42 -18.85 1.74
N GLN A 142 -7.24 -19.06 0.43
CA GLN A 142 -8.28 -19.61 -0.45
C GLN A 142 -8.78 -20.99 0.00
N ARG A 143 -7.88 -21.86 0.47
CA ARG A 143 -8.22 -23.23 0.89
C ARG A 143 -8.84 -23.27 2.28
N ASN A 144 -8.29 -22.53 3.24
CA ASN A 144 -8.61 -22.76 4.66
C ASN A 144 -9.67 -21.80 5.20
N LEU A 145 -9.78 -20.56 4.69
CA LEU A 145 -10.76 -19.60 5.23
C LEU A 145 -12.18 -20.11 5.11
N LYS A 146 -12.56 -20.66 3.94
CA LYS A 146 -13.90 -21.22 3.72
C LYS A 146 -14.22 -22.33 4.72
N ASN A 147 -13.26 -23.22 4.99
CA ASN A 147 -13.42 -24.32 5.94
C ASN A 147 -13.65 -23.83 7.37
N HIS A 148 -12.92 -22.79 7.80
CA HIS A 148 -13.05 -22.22 9.14
C HIS A 148 -14.25 -21.26 9.30
N THR A 149 -14.92 -20.88 8.22
CA THR A 149 -16.08 -19.99 8.24
C THR A 149 -17.30 -20.59 7.53
N GLN A 150 -17.44 -21.93 7.56
CA GLN A 150 -18.46 -22.64 6.77
C GLN A 150 -19.86 -22.10 7.01
N ILE A 151 -20.25 -21.84 8.27
CA ILE A 151 -21.57 -21.29 8.63
C ILE A 151 -21.86 -19.96 7.89
N TYR A 152 -20.84 -19.12 7.67
CA TYR A 152 -21.00 -17.85 6.94
C TYR A 152 -21.08 -18.06 5.42
N VAL A 153 -20.38 -19.07 4.89
CA VAL A 153 -20.48 -19.47 3.48
C VAL A 153 -21.86 -20.05 3.18
N ASP A 154 -22.38 -20.87 4.09
CA ASP A 154 -23.72 -21.45 4.00
C ASP A 154 -24.78 -20.35 4.14
N LEU A 155 -24.59 -19.37 5.03
CA LEU A 155 -25.42 -18.17 5.12
C LEU A 155 -25.46 -17.42 3.77
N SER A 156 -24.32 -17.22 3.11
CA SER A 156 -24.26 -16.58 1.79
C SER A 156 -24.99 -17.39 0.72
N THR A 157 -24.94 -18.72 0.80
CA THR A 157 -25.61 -19.62 -0.14
C THR A 157 -27.13 -19.56 0.07
N CYS A 158 -27.57 -19.59 1.33
CA CYS A 158 -28.97 -19.41 1.72
C CYS A 158 -29.49 -18.03 1.31
N TYR A 159 -28.71 -16.97 1.50
CA TYR A 159 -29.05 -15.62 1.04
C TYR A 159 -29.29 -15.57 -0.48
N GLY A 160 -28.50 -16.32 -1.25
CA GLY A 160 -28.60 -16.40 -2.70
C GLY A 160 -29.94 -16.97 -3.22
N THR A 161 -30.69 -17.72 -2.41
CA THR A 161 -32.01 -18.24 -2.80
C THR A 161 -33.07 -17.14 -2.88
N GLY A 162 -32.86 -16.02 -2.16
CA GLY A 162 -33.81 -14.90 -2.08
C GLY A 162 -35.01 -15.12 -1.15
N SER A 163 -35.09 -16.27 -0.46
CA SER A 163 -36.16 -16.59 0.48
C SER A 163 -35.89 -15.99 1.85
N TYR A 164 -36.78 -15.13 2.35
CA TYR A 164 -36.63 -14.49 3.66
C TYR A 164 -36.84 -15.50 4.79
N SER A 165 -37.89 -16.33 4.69
CA SER A 165 -38.23 -17.35 5.70
C SER A 165 -37.11 -18.36 5.92
N ASP A 166 -36.48 -18.83 4.83
CA ASP A 166 -35.41 -19.83 4.92
C ASP A 166 -34.15 -19.21 5.55
N LEU A 167 -33.84 -17.96 5.18
CA LEU A 167 -32.73 -17.22 5.75
C LEU A 167 -32.94 -16.95 7.25
N GLU A 168 -34.15 -16.53 7.64
CA GLU A 168 -34.50 -16.31 9.04
C GLU A 168 -34.38 -17.60 9.85
N THR A 169 -34.92 -18.71 9.34
CA THR A 169 -34.83 -20.04 9.98
C THR A 169 -33.38 -20.48 10.15
N PHE A 170 -32.54 -20.29 9.12
CA PHE A 170 -31.11 -20.60 9.16
C PHE A 170 -30.39 -19.76 10.23
N ILE A 171 -30.68 -18.46 10.30
CA ILE A 171 -30.08 -17.54 11.27
C ILE A 171 -30.48 -17.91 12.70
N GLN A 172 -31.75 -18.24 12.93
CA GLN A 172 -32.25 -18.64 14.24
C GLN A 172 -31.63 -19.97 14.70
N SER A 173 -31.51 -20.94 13.79
CA SER A 173 -30.91 -22.25 14.07
C SER A 173 -29.42 -22.17 14.42
N ASN A 174 -28.71 -21.16 13.90
CA ASN A 174 -27.27 -20.95 14.12
C ASN A 174 -26.96 -19.73 15.03
N ALA A 175 -27.96 -19.23 15.77
CA ALA A 175 -27.83 -17.97 16.52
C ALA A 175 -26.68 -17.98 17.55
N GLU A 176 -26.48 -19.10 18.24
CA GLU A 176 -25.42 -19.26 19.25
C GLU A 176 -24.02 -19.09 18.65
N ALA A 177 -23.77 -19.63 17.46
CA ALA A 177 -22.50 -19.49 16.76
C ALA A 177 -22.21 -18.03 16.40
N PHE A 178 -23.21 -17.31 15.88
CA PHE A 178 -23.09 -15.90 15.54
C PHE A 178 -22.94 -14.97 16.76
N GLN A 179 -23.53 -15.35 17.90
CA GLN A 179 -23.37 -14.63 19.16
C GLN A 179 -21.97 -14.85 19.75
N THR A 180 -21.47 -16.08 19.72
CA THR A 180 -20.10 -16.42 20.15
C THR A 180 -19.07 -15.60 19.36
N ASP A 181 -19.29 -15.44 18.05
CA ASP A 181 -18.45 -14.63 17.17
C ASP A 181 -18.67 -13.11 17.30
N ASN A 182 -19.59 -12.65 18.16
CA ASN A 182 -19.97 -11.25 18.33
C ASN A 182 -20.45 -10.56 17.02
N ASN A 183 -20.96 -11.33 16.05
CA ASN A 183 -21.37 -10.83 14.74
C ASN A 183 -22.91 -10.85 14.55
N PHE A 184 -23.68 -11.30 15.54
CA PHE A 184 -25.13 -11.47 15.43
C PHE A 184 -25.89 -10.20 15.01
N GLY A 185 -25.44 -9.02 15.45
CA GLY A 185 -26.02 -7.74 15.03
C GLY A 185 -25.86 -7.47 13.52
N LEU A 186 -24.74 -7.87 12.93
CA LEU A 186 -24.50 -7.77 11.48
C LEU A 186 -25.31 -8.82 10.71
N VAL A 187 -25.46 -10.04 11.26
CA VAL A 187 -26.31 -11.08 10.66
C VAL A 187 -27.77 -10.63 10.58
N LYS A 188 -28.28 -9.93 11.60
CA LYS A 188 -29.62 -9.31 11.53
C LYS A 188 -29.73 -8.22 10.46
N GLN A 189 -28.64 -7.48 10.21
CA GLN A 189 -28.60 -6.51 9.12
C GLN A 189 -28.58 -7.18 7.75
N VAL A 190 -27.91 -8.34 7.61
CA VAL A 190 -28.00 -9.18 6.40
C VAL A 190 -29.44 -9.63 6.16
N LEU A 191 -30.14 -10.11 7.19
CA LEU A 191 -31.55 -10.48 7.06
C LEU A 191 -32.40 -9.28 6.60
N SER A 192 -32.17 -8.11 7.19
CA SER A 192 -32.89 -6.88 6.83
C SER A 192 -32.57 -6.38 5.42
N SER A 193 -31.34 -6.60 4.91
CA SER A 193 -30.94 -6.19 3.56
C SER A 193 -31.60 -7.06 2.47
N MET A 194 -32.09 -8.25 2.82
CA MET A 194 -32.83 -9.12 1.89
C MET A 194 -34.05 -8.42 1.29
N TYR A 195 -34.81 -7.68 2.11
CA TYR A 195 -35.95 -6.89 1.64
C TYR A 195 -35.53 -5.89 0.56
N LYS A 196 -34.50 -5.10 0.85
CA LYS A 196 -33.94 -4.11 -0.09
C LYS A 196 -33.48 -4.79 -1.38
N ARG A 197 -32.79 -5.92 -1.27
CA ARG A 197 -32.25 -6.66 -2.42
C ARG A 197 -33.35 -7.23 -3.32
N ASN A 198 -34.39 -7.80 -2.74
CA ASN A 198 -35.51 -8.35 -3.48
C ASN A 198 -36.31 -7.24 -4.17
N ILE A 199 -36.53 -6.08 -3.52
CA ILE A 199 -37.16 -4.91 -4.16
C ILE A 199 -36.30 -4.40 -5.34
N GLN A 200 -34.98 -4.29 -5.17
CA GLN A 200 -34.06 -3.93 -6.27
C GLN A 200 -34.12 -4.91 -7.46
N ARG A 201 -34.43 -6.19 -7.22
CA ARG A 201 -34.61 -7.16 -8.31
C ARG A 201 -35.91 -6.91 -9.07
N LEU A 202 -36.97 -6.47 -8.39
CA LEU A 202 -38.25 -6.13 -9.03
C LEU A 202 -38.11 -4.95 -10.00
N THR A 203 -37.21 -3.99 -9.71
CA THR A 203 -36.96 -2.85 -10.61
C THR A 203 -36.32 -3.26 -11.94
N GLN A 204 -35.73 -4.46 -12.03
CA GLN A 204 -35.13 -4.99 -13.26
C GLN A 204 -36.16 -5.65 -14.18
N THR A 205 -37.29 -6.08 -13.63
CA THR A 205 -38.33 -6.83 -14.37
C THR A 205 -39.60 -6.04 -14.58
N TYR A 206 -39.90 -5.08 -13.70
CA TYR A 206 -41.14 -4.31 -13.70
C TYR A 206 -40.86 -2.82 -13.87
N LEU A 207 -41.66 -2.18 -14.71
CA LEU A 207 -41.72 -0.71 -14.79
C LEU A 207 -42.67 -0.15 -13.72
N THR A 208 -43.80 -0.83 -13.50
CA THR A 208 -44.80 -0.46 -12.50
C THR A 208 -45.31 -1.70 -11.80
N LEU A 209 -45.43 -1.66 -10.46
CA LEU A 209 -45.88 -2.81 -9.67
C LEU A 209 -46.72 -2.32 -8.48
N SER A 210 -47.75 -3.08 -8.10
CA SER A 210 -48.59 -2.72 -6.95
C SER A 210 -47.85 -2.94 -5.63
N LEU A 211 -48.19 -2.17 -4.59
CA LEU A 211 -47.64 -2.35 -3.24
C LEU A 211 -48.01 -3.72 -2.63
N GLU A 212 -49.14 -4.29 -3.05
CA GLU A 212 -49.58 -5.63 -2.63
C GLU A 212 -48.75 -6.74 -3.29
N ASP A 213 -48.44 -6.61 -4.57
CA ASP A 213 -47.57 -7.54 -5.28
C ASP A 213 -46.12 -7.45 -4.78
N ILE A 214 -45.64 -6.23 -4.45
CA ILE A 214 -44.34 -6.04 -3.81
C ILE A 214 -44.33 -6.74 -2.44
N ALA A 215 -45.35 -6.51 -1.60
CA ALA A 215 -45.42 -7.16 -0.29
C ALA A 215 -45.41 -8.69 -0.42
N SER A 216 -46.21 -9.24 -1.33
CA SER A 216 -46.30 -10.69 -1.58
C SER A 216 -44.99 -11.26 -2.12
N SER A 217 -44.34 -10.57 -3.07
CA SER A 217 -43.08 -11.02 -3.69
C SER A 217 -41.90 -11.02 -2.73
N VAL A 218 -41.91 -10.11 -1.74
CA VAL A 218 -40.82 -9.93 -0.77
C VAL A 218 -41.17 -10.54 0.59
N GLN A 219 -42.29 -11.26 0.70
CA GLN A 219 -42.73 -11.91 1.95
C GLN A 219 -42.91 -10.92 3.12
N LEU A 220 -43.45 -9.74 2.83
CA LEU A 220 -43.90 -8.75 3.82
C LEU A 220 -45.37 -8.99 4.17
N ASN A 221 -45.77 -8.64 5.40
CA ASN A 221 -47.12 -8.93 5.88
C ASN A 221 -48.15 -7.95 5.34
N THR A 222 -47.75 -6.70 5.06
CA THR A 222 -48.67 -5.65 4.66
C THR A 222 -48.13 -4.78 3.51
N PRO A 223 -49.02 -4.24 2.65
CA PRO A 223 -48.64 -3.25 1.63
C PRO A 223 -48.02 -1.97 2.23
N LYS A 224 -48.39 -1.62 3.47
CA LYS A 224 -47.82 -0.47 4.19
C LYS A 224 -46.36 -0.67 4.58
N GLU A 225 -45.98 -1.89 4.96
CA GLU A 225 -44.58 -2.23 5.19
C GLU A 225 -43.78 -2.12 3.90
N ALA A 226 -44.33 -2.61 2.78
CA ALA A 226 -43.72 -2.46 1.47
C ALA A 226 -43.54 -0.98 1.09
N GLU A 227 -44.56 -0.15 1.29
CA GLU A 227 -44.49 1.30 1.05
C GLU A 227 -43.37 1.96 1.87
N MET A 228 -43.27 1.63 3.17
CA MET A 228 -42.23 2.14 4.05
C MET A 228 -40.82 1.70 3.61
N HIS A 229 -40.65 0.46 3.16
CA HIS A 229 -39.38 -0.02 2.63
C HIS A 229 -38.99 0.71 1.34
N VAL A 230 -39.92 0.83 0.39
CA VAL A 230 -39.71 1.55 -0.88
C VAL A 230 -39.37 3.02 -0.60
N LEU A 231 -40.08 3.69 0.30
CA LEU A 231 -39.83 5.09 0.64
C LEU A 231 -38.42 5.31 1.21
N ARG A 232 -37.98 4.44 2.13
CA ARG A 232 -36.59 4.50 2.66
C ARG A 232 -35.55 4.26 1.58
N MET A 233 -35.81 3.34 0.66
CA MET A 233 -34.87 3.07 -0.43
C MET A 233 -34.78 4.24 -1.43
N ILE A 234 -35.87 5.00 -1.61
CA ILE A 234 -35.85 6.25 -2.40
C ILE A 234 -35.06 7.33 -1.65
N GLU A 235 -35.31 7.51 -0.35
CA GLU A 235 -34.59 8.50 0.49
C GLU A 235 -33.08 8.21 0.58
N ASP A 236 -32.70 6.93 0.69
CA ASP A 236 -31.31 6.47 0.71
C ASP A 236 -30.64 6.54 -0.69
N GLY A 237 -31.39 6.84 -1.76
CA GLY A 237 -30.89 6.86 -3.15
C GLY A 237 -30.57 5.48 -3.72
N GLU A 238 -31.14 4.41 -3.17
CA GLU A 238 -30.90 3.03 -3.58
C GLU A 238 -31.76 2.60 -4.77
N ILE A 239 -32.93 3.22 -4.95
CA ILE A 239 -33.83 3.06 -6.11
C ILE A 239 -34.41 4.41 -6.52
N HIS A 240 -34.66 4.56 -7.81
CA HIS A 240 -35.42 5.69 -8.35
C HIS A 240 -36.84 5.22 -8.63
N ALA A 241 -37.80 5.69 -7.83
CA ALA A 241 -39.19 5.27 -7.95
C ALA A 241 -40.16 6.35 -7.47
N THR A 242 -41.38 6.32 -7.98
CA THR A 242 -42.48 7.20 -7.57
C THR A 242 -43.64 6.37 -7.04
N ILE A 243 -44.14 6.72 -5.85
CA ILE A 243 -45.27 6.05 -5.20
C ILE A 243 -46.57 6.81 -5.48
N ASN A 244 -47.55 6.15 -6.08
CA ASN A 244 -48.91 6.67 -6.23
C ASN A 244 -49.83 6.03 -5.19
N GLN A 245 -50.09 6.77 -4.11
CA GLN A 245 -50.92 6.29 -3.00
C GLN A 245 -52.40 6.10 -3.35
N LYS A 246 -52.92 6.79 -4.38
CA LYS A 246 -54.33 6.65 -4.78
C LYS A 246 -54.58 5.31 -5.44
N ASP A 247 -53.65 4.89 -6.29
CA ASP A 247 -53.74 3.66 -7.07
C ASP A 247 -53.02 2.48 -6.40
N GLY A 248 -52.25 2.73 -5.33
CA GLY A 248 -51.45 1.70 -4.65
C GLY A 248 -50.29 1.17 -5.48
N MET A 249 -49.78 1.96 -6.43
CA MET A 249 -48.79 1.54 -7.42
C MET A 249 -47.45 2.24 -7.19
N VAL A 250 -46.36 1.51 -7.42
CA VAL A 250 -44.99 2.02 -7.47
C VAL A 250 -44.52 1.99 -8.92
N SER A 251 -44.11 3.14 -9.43
CA SER A 251 -43.45 3.25 -10.75
C SER A 251 -41.96 3.32 -10.53
N PHE A 252 -41.20 2.40 -11.12
CA PHE A 252 -39.74 2.40 -11.11
C PHE A 252 -39.23 3.25 -12.29
N ASN A 253 -38.31 4.14 -12.00
CA ASN A 253 -37.76 5.13 -12.92
C ASN A 253 -36.27 4.82 -13.15
N GLU A 254 -35.74 5.32 -14.27
CA GLU A 254 -34.29 5.36 -14.47
C GLU A 254 -33.65 6.46 -13.61
N ASP A 255 -32.33 6.37 -13.45
CA ASP A 255 -31.55 7.37 -12.74
C ASP A 255 -31.79 8.78 -13.34
N PRO A 256 -32.24 9.76 -12.54
CA PRO A 256 -32.54 11.10 -13.02
C PRO A 256 -31.27 11.89 -13.38
N GLU A 257 -30.07 11.41 -13.06
CA GLU A 257 -28.82 12.11 -13.35
C GLU A 257 -28.60 12.24 -14.87
N GLN A 258 -28.55 13.49 -15.35
CA GLN A 258 -28.37 13.81 -16.76
C GLN A 258 -26.95 14.25 -17.11
N TYR A 259 -26.03 14.26 -16.14
CA TYR A 259 -24.63 14.69 -16.29
C TYR A 259 -24.47 16.15 -16.77
N LYS A 260 -25.44 17.01 -16.46
CA LYS A 260 -25.47 18.42 -16.89
C LYS A 260 -25.40 19.41 -15.73
N SER A 261 -25.49 18.93 -14.50
CA SER A 261 -25.51 19.77 -13.30
C SER A 261 -24.11 20.35 -13.01
N SER A 262 -24.08 21.54 -12.40
CA SER A 262 -22.83 22.11 -11.87
C SER A 262 -22.20 21.19 -10.82
N GLU A 263 -23.02 20.52 -10.01
CA GLU A 263 -22.59 19.56 -9.00
C GLU A 263 -21.84 18.37 -9.64
N MET A 264 -22.31 17.84 -10.77
CA MET A 264 -21.61 16.78 -11.48
C MET A 264 -20.27 17.27 -12.06
N VAL A 265 -20.20 18.50 -12.54
CA VAL A 265 -18.94 19.11 -13.01
C VAL A 265 -17.94 19.22 -11.86
N GLU A 266 -18.36 19.69 -10.69
CA GLU A 266 -17.52 19.75 -9.48
C GLU A 266 -17.07 18.36 -9.02
N HIS A 267 -17.95 17.36 -9.07
CA HIS A 267 -17.60 15.97 -8.75
C HIS A 267 -16.58 15.39 -9.72
N ILE A 268 -16.71 15.68 -11.03
CA ILE A 268 -15.74 15.28 -12.05
C ILE A 268 -14.40 15.98 -11.83
N ASP A 269 -14.40 17.29 -11.56
CA ASP A 269 -13.18 18.05 -11.31
C ASP A 269 -12.43 17.52 -10.07
N SER A 270 -13.13 17.26 -8.97
CA SER A 270 -12.55 16.62 -7.78
C SER A 270 -11.98 15.23 -8.08
N SER A 271 -12.66 14.44 -8.90
CA SER A 271 -12.16 13.13 -9.33
C SER A 271 -10.89 13.26 -10.18
N ILE A 272 -10.83 14.24 -11.09
CA ILE A 272 -9.65 14.54 -11.91
C ILE A 272 -8.48 14.96 -11.02
N GLN A 273 -8.71 15.87 -10.07
CA GLN A 273 -7.67 16.32 -9.12
C GLN A 273 -7.10 15.14 -8.32
N ARG A 274 -7.96 14.23 -7.84
CA ARG A 274 -7.52 13.02 -7.14
C ARG A 274 -6.70 12.09 -8.04
N LEU A 275 -7.11 11.90 -9.29
CA LEU A 275 -6.36 11.10 -10.28
C LEU A 275 -4.99 11.72 -10.61
N MET A 276 -4.92 13.05 -10.74
CA MET A 276 -3.65 13.75 -10.96
C MET A 276 -2.70 13.58 -9.78
N ALA A 277 -3.20 13.71 -8.54
CA ALA A 277 -2.41 13.47 -7.33
C ALA A 277 -1.89 12.03 -7.27
N LEU A 278 -2.75 11.05 -7.55
CA LEU A 278 -2.37 9.63 -7.58
C LEU A 278 -1.34 9.34 -8.68
N SER A 279 -1.51 9.92 -9.88
CA SER A 279 -0.55 9.77 -10.98
C SER A 279 0.82 10.33 -10.60
N LYS A 280 0.88 11.51 -9.97
CA LYS A 280 2.13 12.09 -9.49
C LYS A 280 2.81 11.20 -8.45
N LYS A 281 2.03 10.63 -7.52
CA LYS A 281 2.56 9.68 -6.51
C LYS A 281 3.09 8.41 -7.18
N LEU A 282 2.38 7.87 -8.16
CA LEU A 282 2.82 6.69 -8.91
C LEU A 282 4.14 6.94 -9.64
N THR A 283 4.31 8.10 -10.28
CA THR A 283 5.59 8.49 -10.91
C THR A 283 6.73 8.58 -9.89
N SER A 284 6.47 9.13 -8.70
CA SER A 284 7.47 9.18 -7.62
C SER A 284 7.85 7.78 -7.13
N ILE A 285 6.89 6.86 -6.98
CA ILE A 285 7.17 5.47 -6.61
C ILE A 285 8.00 4.76 -7.69
N ASP A 286 7.65 4.96 -8.97
CA ASP A 286 8.40 4.38 -10.10
C ASP A 286 9.85 4.85 -10.15
N GLN A 287 10.09 6.14 -9.90
CA GLN A 287 11.43 6.72 -9.75
C GLN A 287 12.19 6.07 -8.59
N ASN A 288 11.57 5.95 -7.41
CA ASN A 288 12.19 5.34 -6.24
C ASN A 288 12.55 3.87 -6.48
N ILE A 289 11.68 3.10 -7.13
CA ILE A 289 11.95 1.70 -7.49
C ILE A 289 13.07 1.62 -8.53
N SER A 290 13.09 2.51 -9.51
CA SER A 290 14.13 2.55 -10.56
C SER A 290 15.52 2.83 -9.99
N CYS A 291 15.61 3.59 -8.89
CA CYS A 291 16.85 3.87 -8.18
C CYS A 291 17.20 2.83 -7.10
N ASP A 292 16.32 1.85 -6.81
CA ASP A 292 16.57 0.85 -5.78
C ASP A 292 17.67 -0.14 -6.19
N HIS A 293 18.65 -0.33 -5.31
CA HIS A 293 19.80 -1.19 -5.54
C HIS A 293 19.39 -2.64 -5.83
N ALA A 294 18.36 -3.17 -5.15
CA ALA A 294 17.91 -4.54 -5.38
C ALA A 294 17.20 -4.70 -6.74
N PHE A 295 16.49 -3.66 -7.20
CA PHE A 295 15.90 -3.60 -8.53
C PHE A 295 16.98 -3.53 -9.61
N LEU A 296 17.94 -2.61 -9.49
CA LEU A 296 19.07 -2.46 -10.41
C LEU A 296 19.91 -3.76 -10.51
N MET A 297 20.16 -4.43 -9.39
CA MET A 297 20.82 -5.74 -9.38
C MET A 297 20.02 -6.80 -10.14
N LYS A 298 18.69 -6.86 -9.99
CA LYS A 298 17.84 -7.84 -10.71
C LYS A 298 17.69 -7.53 -12.20
N VAL A 299 17.62 -6.26 -12.58
CA VAL A 299 17.61 -5.84 -14.00
C VAL A 299 18.95 -6.19 -14.65
N ASN A 300 20.06 -5.95 -13.96
CA ASN A 300 21.39 -6.36 -14.44
C ASN A 300 21.55 -7.88 -14.53
N VAL A 301 20.99 -8.65 -13.58
CA VAL A 301 21.02 -10.12 -13.62
C VAL A 301 20.20 -10.69 -14.79
N LYS A 302 19.09 -10.04 -15.19
CA LYS A 302 18.33 -10.43 -16.39
C LYS A 302 19.05 -10.13 -17.70
N ASN A 303 20.02 -9.20 -17.69
CA ASN A 303 20.84 -8.85 -18.84
C ASN A 303 22.12 -9.70 -18.99
N GLY A 304 22.16 -10.89 -18.38
CA GLY A 304 23.22 -11.88 -18.59
C GLY A 304 24.45 -11.64 -17.73
N VAL A 305 24.70 -12.60 -16.85
CA VAL A 305 25.93 -12.72 -16.06
C VAL A 305 27.09 -13.06 -17.02
N ASP A 306 28.22 -12.37 -16.87
CA ASP A 306 29.47 -12.42 -17.64
C ASP A 306 29.59 -11.51 -18.88
N THR A 307 29.03 -10.31 -18.82
CA THR A 307 29.37 -9.23 -19.77
C THR A 307 30.45 -8.31 -19.18
N TRP A 308 31.34 -7.77 -20.03
CA TRP A 308 32.41 -6.87 -19.59
C TRP A 308 31.82 -5.58 -19.01
N GLU A 309 30.63 -5.20 -19.47
CA GLU A 309 29.80 -4.10 -18.98
C GLU A 309 29.46 -4.26 -17.50
N ALA A 310 28.99 -5.43 -17.07
CA ALA A 310 28.63 -5.68 -15.67
C ALA A 310 29.85 -5.60 -14.72
N HIS A 311 31.00 -6.08 -15.18
CA HIS A 311 32.26 -5.97 -14.44
C HIS A 311 32.77 -4.53 -14.39
N PHE A 312 32.69 -3.81 -15.51
CA PHE A 312 33.10 -2.42 -15.62
C PHE A 312 32.22 -1.51 -14.74
N ASP A 313 30.91 -1.71 -14.73
CA ASP A 313 29.97 -0.96 -13.89
C ASP A 313 30.17 -1.27 -12.41
N LYS A 314 30.38 -2.53 -12.04
CA LYS A 314 30.69 -2.91 -10.65
C LYS A 314 31.96 -2.22 -10.15
N LEU A 315 33.01 -2.17 -10.97
CA LEU A 315 34.26 -1.48 -10.64
C LEU A 315 34.04 0.04 -10.59
N SER A 316 33.30 0.61 -11.55
CA SER A 316 32.97 2.02 -11.58
C SER A 316 32.19 2.46 -10.34
N ILE A 317 31.19 1.69 -9.90
CA ILE A 317 30.40 1.98 -8.69
C ILE A 317 31.28 1.86 -7.43
N LYS A 318 32.14 0.84 -7.35
CA LYS A 318 33.07 0.68 -6.23
C LYS A 318 34.03 1.86 -6.12
N GLU A 319 34.56 2.35 -7.24
CA GLU A 319 35.41 3.56 -7.24
C GLU A 319 34.60 4.81 -6.91
N ARG A 320 33.37 4.95 -7.42
CA ARG A 320 32.49 6.08 -7.11
C ARG A 320 32.06 6.16 -5.65
N SER A 321 31.87 5.01 -5.00
CA SER A 321 31.53 4.96 -3.56
C SER A 321 32.63 5.48 -2.62
N LYS A 322 33.83 5.76 -3.14
CA LYS A 322 34.92 6.39 -2.39
C LYS A 322 34.80 7.93 -2.36
N PHE A 323 33.89 8.52 -3.15
CA PHE A 323 33.69 9.96 -3.25
C PHE A 323 32.50 10.43 -2.39
N ASP A 324 32.62 11.64 -1.82
CA ASP A 324 31.62 12.16 -0.87
C ASP A 324 30.49 12.95 -1.57
N GLU A 325 30.68 13.42 -2.81
CA GLU A 325 29.65 14.06 -3.63
C GLU A 325 29.60 13.44 -5.03
N GLU A 326 28.43 12.95 -5.44
CA GLU A 326 28.15 12.52 -6.81
C GLU A 326 27.81 13.76 -7.64
N THR A 327 28.81 14.39 -8.27
CA THR A 327 28.53 15.51 -9.18
C THR A 327 28.22 14.95 -10.57
N LEU A 328 26.93 15.03 -10.93
CA LEU A 328 26.27 14.79 -12.23
C LEU A 328 25.48 13.49 -12.41
N TYR A 329 24.42 13.33 -11.60
CA TYR A 329 23.06 13.23 -12.13
C TYR A 329 22.11 13.92 -11.14
N ASN A 330 21.47 15.01 -11.55
CA ASN A 330 20.47 15.66 -10.71
C ASN A 330 19.23 14.75 -10.65
N LEU A 331 18.93 14.19 -9.49
CA LEU A 331 17.58 13.92 -8.97
C LEU A 331 17.66 13.62 -7.45
N GLU A 332 17.56 14.69 -6.68
CA GLU A 332 17.03 14.81 -5.30
C GLU A 332 17.42 13.78 -4.22
N GLY A 333 18.49 14.11 -3.46
CA GLY A 333 18.21 14.63 -2.11
C GLY A 333 18.51 13.79 -0.87
N ILE A 334 19.57 12.97 -0.81
CA ILE A 334 20.23 12.64 0.48
C ILE A 334 21.75 12.67 0.28
N LYS A 335 22.40 13.72 0.79
CA LYS A 335 23.87 13.85 0.79
C LYS A 335 24.43 13.33 2.12
N GLN A 336 25.31 12.33 2.08
CA GLN A 336 26.28 12.14 3.16
C GLN A 336 27.47 13.04 2.86
N THR A 337 27.50 14.21 3.50
CA THR A 337 28.67 15.08 3.45
C THR A 337 29.76 14.45 4.31
N LYS A 338 30.89 14.03 3.74
CA LYS A 338 32.14 14.04 4.53
C LYS A 338 32.86 15.35 4.22
N GLU A 339 33.30 16.04 5.26
CA GLU A 339 34.00 17.31 5.12
C GLU A 339 35.38 17.06 4.49
N TYR A 340 35.67 17.78 3.40
CA TYR A 340 37.03 18.00 2.91
C TYR A 340 37.50 19.35 3.42
N SER A 341 38.76 19.42 3.85
CA SER A 341 39.35 20.66 4.35
C SER A 341 39.48 21.68 3.21
N LYS A 342 38.84 22.84 3.37
CA LYS A 342 39.17 24.04 2.58
C LYS A 342 40.51 24.60 3.08
N LYS A 343 41.37 25.03 2.17
CA LYS A 343 42.66 25.67 2.47
C LYS A 343 42.49 26.76 3.52
N LEU A 344 43.07 26.55 4.70
CA LEU A 344 43.16 27.56 5.75
C LEU A 344 44.60 27.79 6.23
N ASP A 345 45.53 26.85 6.04
CA ASP A 345 46.94 27.11 6.35
C ASP A 345 47.91 26.12 5.66
N GLY A 346 49.14 26.57 5.41
CA GLY A 346 50.14 25.92 4.53
C GLY A 346 50.79 24.63 5.04
N SER A 347 50.02 23.59 5.35
CA SER A 347 50.55 22.24 5.61
C SER A 347 50.96 21.52 4.31
N ARG A 348 52.08 20.79 4.35
CA ARG A 348 52.92 20.46 3.18
C ARG A 348 52.50 19.30 2.27
N ASN A 349 51.44 18.53 2.56
CA ASN A 349 51.06 17.38 1.72
C ASN A 349 49.61 17.49 1.26
N GLU A 350 49.43 17.83 -0.02
CA GLU A 350 48.15 18.07 -0.69
C GLU A 350 48.00 17.09 -1.87
N TYR A 351 47.00 16.20 -1.85
CA TYR A 351 46.81 15.19 -2.91
C TYR A 351 45.48 15.32 -3.65
N ILE A 352 45.49 14.93 -4.93
CA ILE A 352 44.32 14.63 -5.76
C ILE A 352 44.49 13.20 -6.26
N VAL A 353 43.41 12.43 -6.26
CA VAL A 353 43.39 11.09 -6.85
C VAL A 353 42.63 11.14 -8.17
N VAL A 354 43.26 10.63 -9.23
CA VAL A 354 42.61 10.41 -10.53
C VAL A 354 42.56 8.92 -10.80
N THR A 355 41.36 8.40 -11.01
CA THR A 355 41.09 7.00 -11.33
C THR A 355 40.61 6.91 -12.78
N ILE A 356 41.35 6.17 -13.60
CA ILE A 356 40.99 5.89 -14.98
C ILE A 356 40.63 4.41 -15.08
N LEU A 357 39.37 4.12 -15.38
CA LEU A 357 38.88 2.77 -15.67
C LEU A 357 38.73 2.62 -17.18
N VAL A 358 39.38 1.61 -17.76
CA VAL A 358 39.32 1.31 -19.19
C VAL A 358 38.89 -0.14 -19.37
N ALA A 359 37.80 -0.36 -20.11
CA ALA A 359 37.46 -1.64 -20.69
C ALA A 359 37.94 -1.66 -22.13
N ALA A 360 38.84 -2.57 -22.45
CA ALA A 360 39.37 -2.76 -23.80
C ALA A 360 39.51 -4.26 -24.11
N LYS A 361 39.37 -4.60 -25.38
CA LYS A 361 39.46 -5.99 -25.85
C LYS A 361 40.93 -6.43 -25.92
N GLY A 362 41.33 -7.36 -25.06
CA GLY A 362 42.67 -7.95 -25.05
C GLY A 362 43.33 -7.97 -23.67
N ALA A 363 44.39 -8.76 -23.50
CA ALA A 363 45.11 -8.86 -22.23
C ALA A 363 46.29 -7.89 -22.18
N LEU A 364 46.08 -6.69 -21.62
CA LEU A 364 47.14 -5.72 -21.39
C LEU A 364 47.87 -6.04 -20.08
N LYS A 365 49.18 -6.25 -20.17
CA LYS A 365 50.06 -6.39 -18.99
C LYS A 365 50.73 -5.07 -18.69
N PHE A 366 50.59 -4.59 -17.47
CA PHE A 366 51.24 -3.36 -16.99
C PHE A 366 52.42 -3.70 -16.07
N PRO A 367 53.51 -2.93 -16.12
CA PRO A 367 54.60 -3.04 -15.16
C PRO A 367 54.12 -2.64 -13.75
N LYS A 368 54.81 -3.13 -12.73
CA LYS A 368 54.60 -2.65 -11.37
C LYS A 368 55.17 -1.23 -11.27
N ILE A 369 54.34 -0.28 -10.86
CA ILE A 369 54.74 1.13 -10.78
C ILE A 369 55.63 1.33 -9.55
N THR A 370 56.88 1.71 -9.77
CA THR A 370 57.87 1.98 -8.72
C THR A 370 58.58 3.31 -8.90
N ARG A 371 58.56 3.90 -10.09
CA ARG A 371 59.15 5.21 -10.43
C ARG A 371 58.21 5.97 -11.38
N PRO A 372 58.31 7.30 -11.48
CA PRO A 372 57.48 8.10 -12.39
C PRO A 372 57.54 7.64 -13.86
N ALA A 373 58.71 7.20 -14.34
CA ALA A 373 58.87 6.67 -15.69
C ALA A 373 58.02 5.41 -15.96
N ASP A 374 57.71 4.61 -14.93
CA ASP A 374 56.83 3.44 -15.07
C ASP A 374 55.38 3.87 -15.34
N LEU A 375 54.97 5.03 -14.78
CA LEU A 375 53.64 5.58 -14.99
C LEU A 375 53.49 6.13 -16.42
N GLU A 376 54.50 6.83 -16.94
CA GLU A 376 54.52 7.28 -18.34
C GLU A 376 54.39 6.09 -19.30
N ALA A 377 55.13 5.00 -19.06
CA ALA A 377 55.03 3.79 -19.86
C ALA A 377 53.65 3.12 -19.81
N VAL A 378 52.96 3.17 -18.66
CA VAL A 378 51.57 2.68 -18.53
C VAL A 378 50.61 3.54 -19.35
N VAL A 379 50.73 4.87 -19.26
CA VAL A 379 49.86 5.81 -19.98
C VAL A 379 50.09 5.73 -21.50
N GLU A 380 51.34 5.65 -21.95
CA GLU A 380 51.67 5.45 -23.37
C GLU A 380 51.07 4.15 -23.90
N LYS A 381 51.12 3.08 -23.09
CA LYS A 381 50.50 1.79 -23.45
C LYS A 381 48.98 1.88 -23.51
N LEU A 382 48.33 2.63 -22.63
CA LEU A 382 46.89 2.91 -22.72
C LEU A 382 46.55 3.71 -23.99
N ASN A 383 47.39 4.69 -24.35
CA ASN A 383 47.21 5.50 -25.56
C ASN A 383 47.44 4.70 -26.86
N SER A 384 48.21 3.61 -26.79
CA SER A 384 48.44 2.71 -27.93
C SER A 384 47.26 1.81 -28.29
N ILE A 385 46.21 1.77 -27.44
CA ILE A 385 45.01 0.95 -27.69
C ILE A 385 44.20 1.59 -28.84
N PRO A 386 43.94 0.87 -29.93
CA PRO A 386 43.10 1.39 -31.01
C PRO A 386 41.69 1.72 -30.50
N ALA A 387 41.12 2.87 -30.92
CA ALA A 387 39.79 3.30 -30.47
C ALA A 387 38.69 2.25 -30.71
N ARG A 388 38.81 1.41 -31.75
CA ARG A 388 37.88 0.31 -32.06
C ARG A 388 37.91 -0.86 -31.05
N GLU A 389 38.95 -0.95 -30.23
CA GLU A 389 39.14 -2.00 -29.23
C GLU A 389 38.77 -1.52 -27.82
N ILE A 390 38.53 -0.21 -27.65
CA ILE A 390 38.03 0.38 -26.41
C ILE A 390 36.51 0.19 -26.36
N GLN A 391 36.04 -0.42 -25.28
CA GLN A 391 34.63 -0.69 -25.05
C GLN A 391 34.01 0.27 -24.03
N GLY A 392 34.80 0.78 -23.08
CA GLY A 392 34.34 1.79 -22.12
C GLY A 392 35.51 2.50 -21.43
N VAL A 393 35.34 3.78 -21.12
CA VAL A 393 36.32 4.59 -20.36
C VAL A 393 35.59 5.46 -19.36
N HIS A 394 35.97 5.39 -18.09
CA HIS A 394 35.52 6.30 -17.04
C HIS A 394 36.74 6.98 -16.41
N VAL A 395 36.70 8.31 -16.36
CA VAL A 395 37.68 9.12 -15.62
C VAL A 395 36.96 9.71 -14.43
N LEU A 396 37.50 9.44 -13.25
CA LEU A 396 36.97 9.87 -11.97
C LEU A 396 38.10 10.58 -11.23
N TRP A 397 37.82 11.66 -10.52
CA TRP A 397 38.80 12.31 -9.66
C TRP A 397 38.18 12.73 -8.33
N ALA A 398 39.02 12.79 -7.30
CA ALA A 398 38.65 13.35 -6.01
C ALA A 398 39.79 14.15 -5.38
N PRO A 399 39.46 15.26 -4.69
CA PRO A 399 38.10 15.79 -4.47
C PRO A 399 37.47 16.41 -5.74
N GLN A 400 36.13 16.51 -5.79
CA GLN A 400 35.42 17.11 -6.93
C GLN A 400 35.23 18.63 -6.81
N ASP A 401 35.39 19.19 -5.61
CA ASP A 401 35.39 20.64 -5.37
C ASP A 401 36.64 21.28 -5.97
N GLU A 402 36.49 22.44 -6.62
CA GLU A 402 37.58 23.15 -7.33
C GLU A 402 38.77 23.48 -6.43
N ASN A 403 38.54 23.61 -5.11
CA ASN A 403 39.57 23.89 -4.11
C ASN A 403 39.75 22.77 -3.08
N GLY A 404 39.18 21.59 -3.34
CA GLY A 404 39.24 20.45 -2.43
C GLY A 404 40.56 19.69 -2.52
N ILE A 405 41.10 19.29 -1.38
CA ILE A 405 42.37 18.55 -1.28
C ILE A 405 42.24 17.35 -0.34
N LEU A 406 42.92 16.25 -0.64
CA LEU A 406 43.05 15.09 0.25
C LEU A 406 44.31 15.20 1.13
N SER A 407 44.14 14.95 2.43
CA SER A 407 45.26 14.71 3.34
C SER A 407 45.84 13.30 3.11
N GLU A 408 47.10 13.11 3.48
CA GLU A 408 47.79 11.80 3.37
C GLU A 408 47.07 10.68 4.13
N GLU A 409 46.56 10.98 5.34
CA GLU A 409 45.78 10.05 6.14
C GLU A 409 44.48 9.63 5.43
N LYS A 410 43.77 10.57 4.79
CA LYS A 410 42.52 10.31 4.08
C LYS A 410 42.77 9.56 2.76
N LEU A 411 43.86 9.89 2.05
CA LEU A 411 44.32 9.15 0.88
C LEU A 411 44.56 7.66 1.20
N LEU A 412 45.25 7.37 2.31
CA LEU A 412 45.54 6.00 2.73
C LEU A 412 44.29 5.26 3.24
N ALA A 413 43.32 5.98 3.82
CA ALA A 413 42.05 5.39 4.24
C ALA A 413 41.16 5.00 3.05
N ASP A 414 41.01 5.91 2.08
CA ASP A 414 40.11 5.71 0.94
C ASP A 414 40.75 4.84 -0.17
N CYS A 415 42.09 4.88 -0.27
CA CYS A 415 42.87 4.17 -1.28
C CYS A 415 44.10 3.49 -0.65
N PRO A 416 43.93 2.41 0.14
CA PRO A 416 45.01 1.76 0.90
C PRO A 416 46.11 1.14 0.03
N ASN A 417 45.86 0.98 -1.27
CA ASN A 417 46.82 0.47 -2.23
C ASN A 417 47.69 1.56 -2.87
N LEU A 418 47.33 2.84 -2.72
CA LEU A 418 48.15 3.97 -3.14
C LEU A 418 49.15 4.26 -2.02
N LYS A 419 50.43 4.37 -2.37
CA LYS A 419 51.47 4.83 -1.44
C LYS A 419 52.07 6.11 -2.03
N PRO A 420 52.11 7.22 -1.27
CA PRO A 420 52.83 8.40 -1.72
C PRO A 420 54.29 7.99 -1.95
N HIS A 421 54.83 8.38 -3.10
CA HIS A 421 56.24 8.20 -3.38
C HIS A 421 56.96 9.29 -2.58
N ASN A 422 57.56 8.93 -1.45
CA ASN A 422 58.39 9.85 -0.70
C ASN A 422 59.72 9.99 -1.45
N ASP A 423 59.85 11.07 -2.19
CA ASP A 423 61.15 11.54 -2.67
C ASP A 423 62.05 11.74 -1.43
N TYR A 424 63.14 10.97 -1.36
CA TYR A 424 64.32 11.32 -0.56
C TYR A 424 65.22 12.23 -1.37
#